data_AF-A0A2D6N5R7-F1
#
_entry.id   AF-A0A2D6N5R7-F1
#
_cell.length_a   1.000
_cell.length_b   1.000
_cell.length_c   1.000
_cell.angle_alpha   90.00
_cell.angle_beta   90.00
_cell.angle_gamma   90.00
#
_symmetry.space_group_name_H-M   'P 1'
#
loop_
_entity.id
_entity.type
_entity.pdbx_description
1 polymer ?
#
loop_
_entity_poly.entity_id
_entity_poly.type
_entity_poly.pdbx_seq_one_letter_code
_entity_poly.pdbx_strand_id
1 'polypeptide(L)'
;MPFRYQAQFQAAQRDAHAAGRGLWAACFSQSASFGPQASIRQGNAYNCGDFASQAQAQLVLRADPSDPNHVDGDRDGLACESRPAPKDLTRVPSA
;
A
#
# COMPACT_ATOMS: atom_id res chain seq x y z
N MET A 1 4.17 -38.17 -18.12
CA MET A 1 2.83 -38.49 -18.67
C MET A 1 1.96 -37.25 -18.54
N PRO A 2 1.45 -36.68 -19.64
CA PRO A 2 0.53 -35.54 -19.56
C PRO A 2 -0.82 -35.98 -18.99
N PHE A 3 -1.43 -35.14 -18.15
CA PHE A 3 -2.74 -35.44 -17.57
C PHE A 3 -3.84 -35.31 -18.63
N ARG A 4 -4.85 -36.19 -18.60
CA ARG A 4 -5.85 -36.35 -19.68
C ARG A 4 -6.57 -35.05 -20.11
N TYR A 5 -6.60 -34.04 -19.25
CA TYR A 5 -7.30 -32.76 -19.47
C TYR A 5 -6.38 -31.53 -19.47
N GLN A 6 -5.05 -31.71 -19.41
CA GLN A 6 -4.06 -30.62 -19.25
C GLN A 6 -4.20 -29.52 -20.31
N ALA A 7 -4.35 -29.89 -21.59
CA ALA A 7 -4.51 -28.94 -22.68
C ALA A 7 -5.85 -28.17 -22.63
N GLN A 8 -6.93 -28.83 -22.18
CA GLN A 8 -8.25 -28.19 -22.05
C GLN A 8 -8.26 -27.16 -20.91
N PHE A 9 -7.63 -27.48 -19.78
CA PHE A 9 -7.42 -26.51 -18.69
C PHE A 9 -6.56 -25.32 -19.13
N GLN A 10 -5.47 -25.54 -19.86
CA GLN A 10 -4.62 -24.46 -20.37
C GLN A 10 -5.34 -23.56 -21.39
N ALA A 11 -6.18 -24.13 -22.25
CA ALA A 11 -7.02 -23.34 -23.16
C ALA A 11 -8.03 -22.49 -22.39
N ALA A 12 -8.79 -23.10 -21.47
CA ALA A 12 -9.77 -22.39 -20.64
C ALA A 12 -9.14 -21.28 -19.77
N GLN A 13 -7.92 -21.48 -19.26
CA GLN A 13 -7.15 -20.44 -18.57
C GLN A 13 -6.83 -19.28 -19.52
N ARG A 14 -6.27 -19.55 -20.71
CA ARG A 14 -5.93 -18.50 -21.69
C ARG A 14 -7.14 -17.68 -22.12
N ASP A 15 -8.27 -18.33 -22.37
CA ASP A 15 -9.51 -17.66 -22.77
C ASP A 15 -10.08 -16.81 -21.63
N ALA A 16 -9.99 -17.29 -20.38
CA ALA A 16 -10.42 -16.53 -19.21
C ALA A 16 -9.55 -15.28 -18.96
N HIS A 17 -8.23 -15.34 -19.21
CA HIS A 17 -7.35 -14.18 -19.20
C HIS A 17 -7.72 -13.19 -20.33
N ALA A 18 -7.82 -13.67 -21.57
CA ALA A 18 -8.06 -12.84 -22.74
C ALA A 18 -9.44 -12.14 -22.69
N ALA A 19 -10.44 -12.79 -22.09
CA ALA A 19 -11.78 -12.24 -21.91
C ALA A 19 -11.96 -11.48 -20.57
N GLY A 20 -10.93 -11.38 -19.72
CA GLY A 20 -11.01 -10.70 -18.42
C GLY A 20 -12.11 -11.25 -17.50
N ARG A 21 -12.27 -12.57 -17.40
CA ARG A 21 -13.40 -13.21 -16.70
C ARG A 21 -13.01 -13.72 -15.31
N GLY A 22 -13.85 -13.46 -14.31
CA GLY A 22 -13.65 -13.92 -12.94
C GLY A 22 -12.44 -13.25 -12.28
N LEU A 23 -11.55 -14.04 -11.65
CA LEU A 23 -10.33 -13.52 -11.01
C LEU A 23 -9.38 -12.79 -11.99
N TRP A 24 -9.49 -13.07 -13.29
CA TRP A 24 -8.73 -12.40 -14.35
C TRP A 24 -9.34 -11.07 -14.83
N ALA A 25 -10.48 -10.66 -14.27
CA ALA A 25 -11.03 -9.31 -14.46
C ALA A 25 -10.22 -8.22 -13.72
N ALA A 26 -9.28 -8.63 -12.85
CA ALA A 26 -8.53 -7.77 -11.96
C ALA A 26 -7.43 -6.94 -12.66
N CYS A 27 -7.84 -6.02 -13.54
CA CYS A 27 -7.19 -4.70 -13.60
C CYS A 27 -7.89 -3.72 -12.63
N PHE A 28 -9.17 -3.96 -12.30
CA PHE A 28 -9.91 -3.19 -11.30
C PHE A 28 -10.73 -4.09 -10.36
N SER A 29 -10.11 -4.48 -9.26
CA SER A 29 -10.83 -4.59 -7.99
C SER A 29 -10.45 -3.37 -7.17
N GLN A 30 -11.43 -2.56 -6.79
CA GLN A 30 -11.22 -1.43 -5.89
C GLN A 30 -10.89 -1.96 -4.50
N SER A 31 -9.60 -2.20 -4.24
CA SER A 31 -9.05 -1.91 -2.92
C SER A 31 -9.24 -0.41 -2.71
N ALA A 32 -10.24 -0.05 -1.91
CA ALA A 32 -10.51 1.34 -1.56
C ALA A 32 -9.27 1.96 -0.90
N SER A 33 -8.56 2.78 -1.68
CA SER A 33 -7.84 3.97 -1.26
C SER A 33 -7.14 3.92 0.10
N PHE A 34 -6.04 3.14 0.20
CA PHE A 34 -4.88 3.49 1.03
C PHE A 34 -3.57 3.12 0.31
N GLY A 35 -3.45 3.53 -0.96
CA GLY A 35 -2.14 3.65 -1.57
C GLY A 35 -1.43 4.88 -1.00
N PRO A 36 -0.23 4.75 -0.38
CA PRO A 36 0.46 5.90 0.22
C PRO A 36 0.82 6.99 -0.82
N GLN A 37 0.77 6.68 -2.11
CA GLN A 37 1.06 7.58 -3.23
C GLN A 37 0.22 8.87 -3.27
N ALA A 38 -1.00 8.88 -2.70
CA ALA A 38 -1.76 10.13 -2.53
C ALA A 38 -1.08 11.04 -1.50
N SER A 39 -0.70 10.47 -0.35
CA SER A 39 0.00 11.17 0.74
C SER A 39 1.30 11.84 0.32
N ILE A 40 1.97 11.35 -0.73
CA ILE A 40 3.26 11.87 -1.23
C ILE A 40 3.10 13.15 -2.07
N ARG A 41 1.90 13.46 -2.56
CA ARG A 41 1.69 14.55 -3.54
C ARG A 41 1.03 15.79 -2.98
N GLN A 42 0.22 15.66 -1.93
CA GLN A 42 -0.26 16.79 -1.17
C GLN A 42 0.49 16.87 0.14
N GLY A 43 1.59 17.63 0.16
CA GLY A 43 2.14 18.10 1.43
C GLY A 43 1.08 18.83 2.23
N ASN A 44 1.19 18.74 3.56
CA ASN A 44 0.27 19.32 4.53
C ASN A 44 -1.24 19.05 4.27
N ALA A 45 -1.59 17.91 3.67
CA ALA A 45 -2.98 17.45 3.54
C ALA A 45 -3.38 16.43 4.61
N TYR A 46 -2.41 15.75 5.21
CA TYR A 46 -2.62 14.76 6.27
C TYR A 46 -1.83 15.16 7.51
N ASN A 47 -2.41 14.95 8.69
CA ASN A 47 -1.78 15.10 9.99
C ASN A 47 -1.89 13.79 10.78
N CYS A 48 -1.26 13.70 11.95
CA CYS A 48 -1.29 12.49 12.76
C CYS A 48 -2.70 12.01 13.14
N GLY A 49 -3.69 12.91 13.21
CA GLY A 49 -5.09 12.62 13.45
C GLY A 49 -5.77 11.77 12.37
N ASP A 50 -5.28 11.81 11.13
CA ASP A 50 -5.90 11.15 9.97
C ASP A 50 -5.54 9.65 9.84
N PHE A 51 -4.49 9.20 10.51
CA PHE A 51 -4.04 7.79 10.47
C PHE A 51 -4.68 6.97 11.59
N ALA A 52 -5.13 5.74 11.31
CA ALA A 52 -5.74 4.89 12.33
C ALA A 52 -4.75 4.41 13.40
N SER A 53 -3.45 4.37 13.08
CA SER A 53 -2.38 3.89 13.96
C SER A 53 -1.03 4.52 13.65
N GLN A 54 -0.07 4.41 14.56
CA GLN A 54 1.31 4.88 14.35
C GLN A 54 1.98 4.13 13.18
N ALA A 55 1.77 2.82 13.06
CA ALA A 55 2.31 2.04 11.93
C ALA A 55 1.80 2.53 10.56
N GLN A 56 0.55 3.03 10.48
CA GLN A 56 0.02 3.58 9.24
C GLN A 56 0.67 4.93 8.87
N ALA A 57 0.98 5.78 9.86
CA ALA A 57 1.76 6.99 9.64
C ALA A 57 3.21 6.66 9.20
N GLN A 58 3.83 5.64 9.81
CA GLN A 58 5.18 5.18 9.48
C GLN A 58 5.32 4.73 8.02
N LEU A 59 4.25 4.14 7.44
CA LEU A 59 4.21 3.79 6.01
C LEU A 59 4.23 5.01 5.08
N VAL A 60 3.68 6.15 5.52
CA VAL A 60 3.71 7.41 4.74
C VAL A 60 5.10 8.03 4.78
N LEU A 61 5.71 8.15 5.97
CA LEU A 61 7.08 8.64 6.11
C LEU A 61 8.09 7.77 5.34
N ARG A 62 7.91 6.45 5.35
CA ARG A 62 8.76 5.52 4.60
C ARG A 62 8.54 5.61 3.08
N ALA A 63 7.39 6.08 2.63
CA ALA A 63 7.09 6.28 1.22
C ALA A 63 7.60 7.63 0.69
N ASP A 64 7.71 8.66 1.53
CA ASP A 64 8.44 9.90 1.24
C ASP A 64 9.16 10.45 2.49
N PRO A 65 10.47 10.14 2.64
CA PRO A 65 11.29 10.64 3.74
C PRO A 65 11.51 12.16 3.75
N SER A 66 11.05 12.89 2.72
CA SER A 66 11.06 14.36 2.71
C SER A 66 10.05 14.95 3.72
N ASP A 67 9.19 14.11 4.29
CA ASP A 67 8.09 14.42 5.20
C ASP A 67 7.28 15.68 4.82
N PRO A 68 6.63 15.68 3.64
CA PRO A 68 5.84 16.82 3.17
C PRO A 68 4.57 17.04 4.02
N ASN A 69 4.20 16.09 4.89
CA ASN A 69 3.02 16.18 5.76
C ASN A 69 3.38 16.54 7.22
N HIS A 70 4.66 16.69 7.56
CA HIS A 70 5.12 16.91 8.94
C HIS A 70 4.60 15.85 9.92
N VAL A 71 4.60 14.57 9.50
CA VAL A 71 4.22 13.43 10.35
C VAL A 71 5.34 13.01 11.31
N ASP A 72 6.58 13.37 11.02
CA ASP A 72 7.78 13.21 11.85
C ASP A 72 8.31 14.61 12.23
N GLY A 73 7.61 15.23 13.19
CA GLY A 73 7.82 16.64 13.54
C GLY A 73 9.17 16.96 14.18
N ASP A 74 9.76 15.98 14.87
CA ASP A 74 11.09 16.03 15.48
C ASP A 74 12.21 15.43 14.59
N ARG A 75 11.84 14.78 13.48
CA ARG A 75 12.75 14.18 12.48
C ARG A 75 13.64 13.08 13.03
N ASP A 76 13.09 12.27 13.93
CA ASP A 76 13.80 11.14 14.54
C ASP A 76 13.71 9.85 13.70
N GLY A 77 12.86 9.85 12.66
CA GLY A 77 12.57 8.71 11.79
C GLY A 77 11.28 7.96 12.16
N LEU A 78 10.52 8.38 13.18
CA LEU A 78 9.25 7.78 13.63
C LEU A 78 8.07 8.75 13.48
N ALA A 79 7.23 8.47 12.50
CA ALA A 79 6.00 9.23 12.28
C ALA A 79 5.03 9.05 13.45
N CYS A 80 4.48 10.17 13.95
CA CYS A 80 3.29 10.23 14.80
C CYS A 80 3.31 9.28 16.01
N GLU A 81 4.39 9.28 16.79
CA GLU A 81 4.61 8.37 17.93
C GLU A 81 3.44 8.27 18.93
N SER A 82 2.68 9.35 19.09
CA SER A 82 1.53 9.46 19.99
C SER A 82 0.29 8.67 19.55
N ARG A 83 0.25 8.17 18.30
CA ARG A 83 -0.90 7.42 17.78
C ARG A 83 -0.97 5.99 18.35
N PRO A 84 -2.19 5.41 18.41
CA PRO A 84 -2.40 4.11 19.02
C PRO A 84 -1.72 2.98 18.23
N ALA A 85 -1.64 1.81 18.88
CA ALA A 85 -1.15 0.58 18.26
C ALA A 85 -2.04 0.15 17.07
N PRO A 86 -1.51 -0.60 16.08
CA PRO A 86 -0.14 -1.12 15.98
C PRO A 86 0.91 -0.01 15.81
N LYS A 87 2.12 -0.25 16.35
CA LYS A 87 3.29 0.60 16.18
C LYS A 87 4.35 -0.09 15.33
N ASP A 88 4.97 0.66 14.42
CA ASP A 88 6.18 0.29 13.70
C ASP A 88 7.29 1.24 14.16
N LEU A 89 8.19 0.71 15.00
CA LEU A 89 9.34 1.45 15.56
C LEU A 89 10.58 1.36 14.65
N THR A 90 10.43 0.90 13.41
CA THR A 90 11.52 0.81 12.44
C THR A 90 11.73 2.19 11.80
N ARG A 91 12.66 2.96 12.37
CA ARG A 91 13.04 4.29 11.88
C ARG A 91 13.32 4.30 10.38
N VAL A 92 12.80 5.31 9.70
CA VAL A 92 13.22 5.63 8.33
C VAL A 92 14.62 6.25 8.40
N PRO A 93 15.61 5.81 7.60
CA PRO A 93 16.90 6.47 7.56
C PRO A 93 16.73 7.91 7.06
N SER A 94 17.15 8.89 7.86
CA SER A 94 17.23 10.28 7.44
C SER A 94 18.17 10.39 6.23
N ALA A 95 17.70 11.02 5.15
CA ALA A 95 18.48 11.27 3.93
C ALA A 95 19.28 12.58 4.03
#